data_AF-A0A916LWL4-F1
#
_entry.id   AF-A0A916LWL4-F1
#
_cell.length_a   1.000
_cell.length_b   1.000
_cell.length_c   1.000
_cell.angle_alpha   90.00
_cell.angle_beta   90.00
_cell.angle_gamma   90.00
#
_symmetry.space_group_name_H-M   'P 1'
#
loop_
_entity.id
_entity.type
_entity.pdbx_description
1 polymer ?
#
loop_
_entity_poly.entity_id
_entity_poly.type
_entity_poly.pdbx_seq_one_letter_code
_entity_poly.pdbx_strand_id
1 'polypeptide(L)'
;VGIPLCTTNRINAPEVAEEILASGGADMVSMARPFLADPDLVRKAAEGRADEINTCIACNQACLDHVFDGREVSCLVNPRACRETVLVFPVAAARRRVAVVGAGPAGLACATELAARGHAVDLFEAAGEVGGQFNLAKRVPGKEEFAETLRYFARRIERTGVSLKLGKRVTAEELIAAKYDEVVLATGVVPRSPGIPGQEHPKVVSYVDVLLGRKSVGERVAIVGAGGIGFDVATFLVEDGAPSGRDLERWKAEWGVADPETARGGLVKPRPAKAARRVTLLQRKATRPGAGLAKTTGWIHRAALKAKGVEMLAGVRYDRVDDAGLTITRGTKSPETRLLEVDTVVLPHPLVRDLVDRAPERVGLAGRVRRAGMRGGEEDRPMERVAVDELERELARLRQAGRLDPDLLAHLADRGLLGRLARVDPPAGRVHLPGAEAGLLVDQEEAVAVPHEAEDGALGRLPARPFDLGEAARTGDRVRAGRQGASPARSPASRRARPRRRRRR
;
A
#
# COMPACT_ATOMS: atom_id res chain seq x y z
N VAL A 1 10.13 2.27 -40.05
CA VAL A 1 9.43 0.98 -40.33
C VAL A 1 7.95 1.27 -40.58
N GLY A 2 7.26 0.49 -41.41
CA GLY A 2 5.83 0.71 -41.72
C GLY A 2 4.84 -0.03 -40.80
N ILE A 3 5.34 -0.67 -39.74
CA ILE A 3 4.54 -1.42 -38.76
C ILE A 3 4.34 -0.50 -37.53
N PRO A 4 3.12 -0.36 -37.00
CA PRO A 4 2.87 0.42 -35.80
C PRO A 4 3.68 -0.06 -34.59
N LEU A 5 4.27 0.87 -33.84
CA LEU A 5 5.08 0.63 -32.66
C LEU A 5 4.31 1.03 -31.39
N CYS A 6 4.40 0.19 -30.37
CA CYS A 6 3.80 0.43 -29.06
C CYS A 6 4.88 0.60 -28.01
N THR A 7 4.90 1.75 -27.34
CA THR A 7 5.82 2.00 -26.22
C THR A 7 5.16 1.74 -24.86
N THR A 8 5.95 1.54 -23.82
CA THR A 8 5.46 1.15 -22.50
C THR A 8 6.36 1.70 -21.39
N ASN A 9 6.16 1.20 -20.18
CA ASN A 9 6.81 1.54 -18.93
C ASN A 9 6.46 2.92 -18.38
N ARG A 10 5.79 2.89 -17.22
CA ARG A 10 5.58 4.07 -16.36
C ARG A 10 4.78 5.23 -16.98
N ILE A 11 4.10 4.99 -18.10
CA ILE A 11 3.01 5.83 -18.62
C ILE A 11 1.78 5.61 -17.75
N ASN A 12 1.42 6.58 -16.91
CA ASN A 12 0.33 6.46 -15.93
C ASN A 12 -0.62 7.67 -15.90
N ALA A 13 -0.41 8.64 -16.78
CA ALA A 13 -1.23 9.84 -16.93
C ALA A 13 -1.62 10.03 -18.40
N PRO A 14 -2.88 10.43 -18.71
CA PRO A 14 -3.31 10.67 -20.08
C PRO A 14 -2.44 11.69 -20.83
N GLU A 15 -1.97 12.73 -20.14
CA GLU A 15 -1.18 13.81 -20.73
C GLU A 15 0.18 13.30 -21.21
N VAL A 16 0.80 12.39 -20.45
CA VAL A 16 2.07 11.74 -20.83
C VAL A 16 1.85 10.80 -22.02
N ALA A 17 0.73 10.07 -22.05
CA ALA A 17 0.38 9.23 -23.19
C ALA A 17 0.20 10.07 -24.46
N GLU A 18 -0.53 11.19 -24.36
CA GLU A 18 -0.77 12.10 -25.48
C GLU A 18 0.52 12.75 -25.97
N GLU A 19 1.39 13.21 -25.07
CA GLU A 19 2.70 13.79 -25.42
C GLU A 19 3.54 12.82 -26.25
N ILE A 20 3.58 11.54 -25.86
CA ILE A 20 4.30 10.49 -26.60
C ILE A 20 3.72 10.27 -27.99
N LEU A 21 2.40 10.21 -28.12
CA LEU A 21 1.73 9.99 -29.40
C LEU A 21 1.88 11.20 -30.32
N ALA A 22 1.61 12.41 -29.80
CA ALA A 22 1.66 13.66 -30.56
C ALA A 22 3.08 14.01 -31.04
N SER A 23 4.12 13.66 -30.26
CA SER A 23 5.52 13.83 -30.65
C SER A 23 6.00 12.79 -31.69
N GLY A 24 5.20 11.78 -32.00
CA GLY A 24 5.60 10.67 -32.88
C GLY A 24 6.57 9.69 -32.22
N GLY A 25 6.67 9.70 -30.88
CA GLY A 25 7.52 8.77 -30.14
C GLY A 25 7.06 7.30 -30.20
N ALA A 26 5.76 7.08 -30.46
CA ALA A 26 5.16 5.79 -30.76
C ALA A 26 3.80 5.95 -31.45
N ASP A 27 3.29 4.88 -32.08
CA ASP A 27 1.94 4.84 -32.65
C ASP A 27 0.87 4.43 -31.60
N MET A 28 1.32 3.75 -30.53
CA MET A 28 0.47 3.29 -29.44
C MET A 28 1.21 3.39 -28.10
N VAL A 29 0.45 3.50 -27.01
CA VAL A 29 0.96 3.37 -25.64
C VAL A 29 0.36 2.15 -24.95
N SER A 30 1.20 1.43 -24.20
CA SER A 30 0.79 0.31 -23.38
C SER A 30 0.79 0.70 -21.91
N MET A 31 -0.36 0.53 -21.27
CA MET A 31 -0.57 0.72 -19.84
C MET A 31 -1.07 -0.59 -19.24
N ALA A 32 -0.38 -1.09 -18.21
CA ALA A 32 -0.81 -2.28 -17.46
C ALA A 32 -1.30 -1.90 -16.06
N ARG A 33 -0.36 -1.57 -15.16
CA ARG A 33 -0.66 -1.17 -13.77
C ARG A 33 -1.66 0.00 -13.63
N PRO A 34 -1.68 1.01 -14.53
CA PRO A 34 -2.72 2.05 -14.49
C PRO A 34 -4.15 1.49 -14.54
N PHE A 35 -4.41 0.39 -15.26
CA PHE A 35 -5.74 -0.22 -15.29
C PHE A 35 -6.09 -1.03 -14.04
N LEU A 36 -5.10 -1.51 -13.28
CA LEU A 36 -5.34 -2.03 -11.93
C LEU A 36 -5.73 -0.90 -10.97
N ALA A 37 -5.09 0.25 -11.08
CA ALA A 37 -5.39 1.41 -10.25
C ALA A 37 -6.74 2.06 -10.60
N ASP A 38 -7.05 2.17 -11.88
CA ASP A 38 -8.30 2.74 -12.37
C ASP A 38 -8.77 2.08 -13.68
N PRO A 39 -9.79 1.21 -13.65
CA PRO A 39 -10.32 0.60 -14.87
C PRO A 39 -11.05 1.62 -15.76
N ASP A 40 -11.43 2.78 -15.23
CA ASP A 40 -12.16 3.82 -15.95
C ASP A 40 -11.23 4.92 -16.53
N LEU A 41 -9.91 4.72 -16.47
CA LEU A 41 -8.89 5.70 -16.89
C LEU A 41 -9.19 6.32 -18.26
N VAL A 42 -9.41 5.47 -19.27
CA VAL A 42 -9.64 5.93 -20.66
C VAL A 42 -10.95 6.72 -20.76
N ARG A 43 -12.01 6.24 -20.11
CA ARG A 43 -13.32 6.92 -20.10
C ARG A 43 -13.22 8.30 -19.43
N LYS A 44 -12.57 8.37 -18.26
CA LYS A 44 -12.36 9.62 -17.53
C LYS A 44 -11.53 10.62 -18.34
N ALA A 45 -10.46 10.16 -19.00
CA ALA A 45 -9.65 11.01 -19.87
C ALA A 45 -10.48 11.58 -21.03
N ALA A 46 -11.25 10.73 -21.74
CA ALA A 46 -12.09 11.17 -22.86
C ALA A 46 -13.19 12.18 -22.47
N GLU A 47 -13.65 12.13 -21.21
CA GLU A 47 -14.67 13.04 -20.68
C GLU A 47 -14.07 14.30 -20.01
N GLY A 48 -12.76 14.51 -20.09
CA GLY A 48 -12.08 15.66 -19.46
C GLY A 48 -12.04 15.58 -17.92
N ARG A 49 -12.10 14.38 -17.35
CA ARG A 49 -12.10 14.10 -15.90
C ARG A 49 -10.79 13.48 -15.42
N ALA A 50 -9.66 13.94 -15.96
CA ALA A 50 -8.33 13.42 -15.60
C ALA A 50 -8.01 13.60 -14.10
N ASP A 51 -8.55 14.66 -13.49
CA ASP A 51 -8.54 14.93 -12.05
C ASP A 51 -9.31 13.91 -11.20
N GLU A 52 -9.97 12.92 -11.79
CA GLU A 52 -10.66 11.83 -11.09
C GLU A 52 -9.99 10.47 -11.27
N ILE A 53 -8.93 10.41 -12.06
CA ILE A 53 -8.19 9.17 -12.29
C ILE A 53 -7.51 8.74 -11.00
N ASN A 54 -7.63 7.47 -10.62
CA ASN A 54 -6.89 6.91 -9.51
C ASN A 54 -5.50 6.48 -9.99
N THR A 55 -4.55 7.40 -9.96
CA THR A 55 -3.24 7.23 -10.61
C THR A 55 -2.45 6.07 -10.00
N CYS A 56 -1.88 5.21 -10.86
CA CYS A 56 -0.92 4.19 -10.41
C CYS A 56 0.38 4.86 -9.93
N ILE A 57 0.73 4.64 -8.66
CA ILE A 57 1.94 5.19 -8.03
C ILE A 57 3.19 4.30 -8.17
N ALA A 58 3.11 3.25 -9.01
CA ALA A 58 4.21 2.31 -9.26
C ALA A 58 4.82 1.62 -8.01
N CYS A 59 4.06 1.48 -6.92
CA CYS A 59 4.55 0.89 -5.66
C CYS A 59 4.90 -0.60 -5.76
N ASN A 60 4.33 -1.32 -6.74
CA ASN A 60 4.45 -2.76 -6.97
C ASN A 60 3.93 -3.69 -5.84
N GLN A 61 3.57 -3.16 -4.67
CA GLN A 61 3.27 -3.94 -3.47
C GLN A 61 2.10 -4.93 -3.63
N ALA A 62 0.95 -4.47 -4.12
CA ALA A 62 -0.23 -5.33 -4.24
C ALA A 62 -0.33 -6.01 -5.61
N CYS A 63 0.44 -5.55 -6.60
CA CYS A 63 0.42 -6.11 -7.94
C CYS A 63 1.60 -7.06 -8.16
N LEU A 64 2.78 -6.53 -8.46
CA LEU A 64 3.92 -7.34 -8.85
C LEU A 64 4.46 -8.19 -7.69
N ASP A 65 4.60 -7.63 -6.48
CA ASP A 65 5.11 -8.40 -5.33
C ASP A 65 4.17 -9.57 -4.99
N HIS A 66 2.84 -9.36 -5.06
CA HIS A 66 1.87 -10.44 -4.91
C HIS A 66 2.07 -11.55 -5.94
N VAL A 67 2.28 -11.23 -7.23
CA VAL A 67 2.58 -12.24 -8.26
C VAL A 67 3.83 -13.03 -7.88
N PHE A 68 4.91 -12.35 -7.48
CA PHE A 68 6.15 -13.03 -7.09
C PHE A 68 6.01 -13.85 -5.81
N ASP A 69 5.04 -13.55 -4.95
CA ASP A 69 4.71 -14.32 -3.75
C ASP A 69 3.63 -15.40 -3.98
N GLY A 70 3.19 -15.60 -5.23
CA GLY A 70 2.14 -16.57 -5.54
C GLY A 70 0.76 -16.21 -4.99
N ARG A 71 0.55 -14.92 -4.67
CA ARG A 71 -0.71 -14.36 -4.17
C ARG A 71 -1.54 -13.79 -5.32
N GLU A 72 -2.84 -13.67 -5.08
CA GLU A 72 -3.75 -12.98 -5.99
C GLU A 72 -3.33 -11.50 -6.17
N VAL A 73 -3.26 -11.06 -7.43
CA VAL A 73 -2.98 -9.66 -7.79
C VAL A 73 -4.05 -8.73 -7.22
N SER A 74 -3.64 -7.56 -6.76
CA SER A 74 -4.53 -6.47 -6.38
C SER A 74 -3.85 -5.12 -6.65
N CYS A 75 -4.35 -4.02 -6.07
CA CYS A 75 -3.76 -2.70 -6.19
C CYS A 75 -3.86 -1.94 -4.86
N LEU A 76 -2.77 -1.27 -4.46
CA LEU A 76 -2.72 -0.51 -3.20
C LEU A 76 -3.75 0.61 -3.17
N VAL A 77 -3.92 1.31 -4.29
CA VAL A 77 -4.86 2.43 -4.40
C VAL A 77 -6.26 1.99 -4.84
N ASN A 78 -6.42 0.74 -5.28
CA ASN A 78 -7.69 0.16 -5.70
C ASN A 78 -7.83 -1.27 -5.17
N PRO A 79 -8.34 -1.46 -3.93
CA PRO A 79 -8.47 -2.79 -3.35
C PRO A 79 -9.49 -3.70 -4.08
N ARG A 80 -10.30 -3.15 -5.00
CA ARG A 80 -11.22 -3.93 -5.84
C ARG A 80 -10.56 -4.57 -7.05
N ALA A 81 -9.33 -4.17 -7.41
CA ALA A 81 -8.62 -4.73 -8.55
C ALA A 81 -8.50 -6.25 -8.41
N CYS A 82 -8.94 -6.99 -9.44
CA CYS A 82 -9.04 -8.44 -9.48
C CYS A 82 -9.99 -9.07 -8.44
N ARG A 83 -10.81 -8.26 -7.77
CA ARG A 83 -11.80 -8.69 -6.77
C ARG A 83 -13.17 -8.08 -7.05
N GLU A 84 -13.44 -7.70 -8.29
CA GLU A 84 -14.59 -6.89 -8.69
C GLU A 84 -15.93 -7.58 -8.43
N THR A 85 -15.96 -8.91 -8.48
CA THR A 85 -17.14 -9.76 -8.28
C THR A 85 -17.40 -10.10 -6.80
N VAL A 86 -16.38 -9.98 -5.93
CA VAL A 86 -16.47 -10.33 -4.50
C VAL A 86 -16.52 -9.09 -3.61
N LEU A 87 -15.80 -8.03 -3.97
CA LEU A 87 -15.84 -6.71 -3.32
C LEU A 87 -16.80 -5.79 -4.06
N VAL A 88 -18.10 -6.04 -3.80
CA VAL A 88 -19.20 -5.23 -4.32
C VAL A 88 -19.70 -4.29 -3.23
N PHE A 89 -19.76 -2.99 -3.55
CA PHE A 89 -20.22 -1.95 -2.62
C PHE A 89 -21.59 -1.40 -3.06
N PRO A 90 -22.71 -2.08 -2.73
CA PRO A 90 -24.03 -1.59 -3.09
C PRO A 90 -24.37 -0.31 -2.33
N VAL A 91 -25.25 0.49 -2.91
CA VAL A 91 -25.90 1.62 -2.22
C VAL A 91 -26.54 1.12 -0.93
N ALA A 92 -26.39 1.90 0.15
CA ALA A 92 -26.92 1.56 1.45
C ALA A 92 -28.45 1.57 1.44
N ALA A 93 -29.07 0.52 1.99
CA ALA A 93 -30.52 0.44 2.13
C ALA A 93 -31.10 1.49 3.10
N ALA A 94 -30.29 1.95 4.05
CA ALA A 94 -30.62 3.02 4.97
C ALA A 94 -29.42 3.95 5.16
N ARG A 95 -29.67 5.26 5.11
CA ARG A 95 -28.66 6.28 5.38
C ARG A 95 -28.30 6.27 6.87
N ARG A 96 -27.01 6.34 7.16
CA ARG A 96 -26.45 6.49 8.53
C ARG A 96 -25.55 7.72 8.56
N ARG A 97 -25.41 8.33 9.73
CA ARG A 97 -24.47 9.41 10.01
C ARG A 97 -23.21 8.84 10.66
N VAL A 98 -22.09 8.92 9.95
CA VAL A 98 -20.82 8.28 10.32
C VAL A 98 -19.76 9.33 10.57
N ALA A 99 -19.03 9.21 11.67
CA ALA A 99 -17.80 9.96 11.92
C ALA A 99 -16.59 9.12 11.54
N VAL A 100 -15.68 9.66 10.74
CA VAL A 100 -14.37 9.05 10.44
C VAL A 100 -13.29 9.95 11.03
N VAL A 101 -12.46 9.42 11.93
CA VAL A 101 -11.46 10.20 12.67
C VAL A 101 -10.05 9.89 12.15
N GLY A 102 -9.48 10.84 11.41
CA GLY A 102 -8.18 10.78 10.76
C GLY A 102 -8.30 10.70 9.24
N ALA A 103 -7.74 11.67 8.52
CA ALA A 103 -7.77 11.75 7.05
C ALA A 103 -6.47 11.22 6.41
N GLY A 104 -5.88 10.17 6.99
CA GLY A 104 -4.89 9.33 6.31
C GLY A 104 -5.54 8.40 5.27
N PRO A 105 -4.76 7.60 4.52
CA PRO A 105 -5.28 6.75 3.44
C PRO A 105 -6.42 5.82 3.89
N ALA A 106 -6.35 5.26 5.10
CA ALA A 106 -7.43 4.44 5.66
C ALA A 106 -8.74 5.21 5.84
N GLY A 107 -8.69 6.40 6.43
CA GLY A 107 -9.87 7.25 6.64
C GLY A 107 -10.40 7.84 5.34
N LEU A 108 -9.53 8.21 4.40
CA LEU A 108 -9.91 8.71 3.07
C LEU A 108 -10.67 7.66 2.26
N ALA A 109 -10.14 6.43 2.19
CA ALA A 109 -10.81 5.33 1.53
C ALA A 109 -12.16 5.02 2.20
N CYS A 110 -12.19 4.90 3.52
CA CYS A 110 -13.42 4.61 4.26
C CYS A 110 -14.49 5.69 4.06
N ALA A 111 -14.13 6.96 4.25
CA ALA A 111 -15.08 8.07 4.17
C ALA A 111 -15.68 8.22 2.77
N THR A 112 -14.84 8.17 1.73
CA THR A 112 -15.30 8.36 0.35
C THR A 112 -16.10 7.16 -0.19
N GLU A 113 -15.82 5.94 0.28
CA GLU A 113 -16.64 4.76 -0.06
C GLU A 113 -17.97 4.74 0.71
N LEU A 114 -17.99 5.10 2.00
CA LEU A 114 -19.23 5.24 2.77
C LEU A 114 -20.15 6.31 2.17
N ALA A 115 -19.59 7.47 1.80
CA ALA A 115 -20.34 8.55 1.18
C ALA A 115 -20.85 8.16 -0.22
N ALA A 116 -20.04 7.48 -1.04
CA ALA A 116 -20.47 6.96 -2.34
C ALA A 116 -21.64 5.95 -2.23
N ARG A 117 -21.73 5.23 -1.10
CA ARG A 117 -22.85 4.34 -0.79
C ARG A 117 -24.09 5.06 -0.25
N GLY A 118 -24.03 6.38 -0.02
CA GLY A 118 -25.16 7.22 0.40
C GLY A 118 -25.22 7.57 1.89
N HIS A 119 -24.19 7.25 2.69
CA HIS A 119 -24.12 7.66 4.10
C HIS A 119 -23.79 9.16 4.24
N ALA A 120 -24.22 9.79 5.34
CA ALA A 120 -23.74 11.12 5.72
C ALA A 120 -22.43 10.97 6.48
N VAL A 121 -21.32 11.43 5.90
CA VAL A 121 -19.99 11.21 6.49
C VAL A 121 -19.37 12.55 6.90
N ASP A 122 -19.01 12.66 8.18
CA ASP A 122 -18.11 13.69 8.69
C ASP A 122 -16.69 13.09 8.81
N LEU A 123 -15.72 13.63 8.07
CA LEU A 123 -14.31 13.23 8.11
C LEU A 123 -13.50 14.29 8.87
N PHE A 124 -12.90 13.89 9.98
CA PHE A 124 -12.13 14.78 10.85
C PHE A 124 -10.63 14.58 10.68
N GLU A 125 -9.88 15.67 10.65
CA GLU A 125 -8.41 15.66 10.61
C GLU A 125 -7.86 16.77 11.50
N ALA A 126 -6.85 16.44 12.30
CA ALA A 126 -6.20 17.40 13.20
C ALA A 126 -5.27 18.35 12.45
N ALA A 127 -4.67 17.91 11.34
CA ALA A 127 -3.84 18.74 10.47
C ALA A 127 -4.67 19.67 9.57
N GLY A 128 -4.01 20.67 8.98
CA GLY A 128 -4.61 21.61 8.03
C GLY A 128 -4.77 21.06 6.60
N GLU A 129 -4.42 19.80 6.35
CA GLU A 129 -4.55 19.13 5.05
C GLU A 129 -4.83 17.63 5.25
N VAL A 130 -5.45 16.99 4.27
CA VAL A 130 -5.62 15.52 4.25
C VAL A 130 -4.31 14.82 3.89
N GLY A 131 -4.22 13.52 4.19
CA GLY A 131 -3.18 12.61 3.68
C GLY A 131 -2.41 11.86 4.75
N GLY A 132 -2.38 12.35 5.99
CA GLY A 132 -1.66 11.70 7.08
C GLY A 132 -0.21 11.36 6.70
N GLN A 133 0.21 10.10 6.85
CA GLN A 133 1.57 9.67 6.52
C GLN A 133 1.93 9.78 5.02
N PHE A 134 0.95 9.87 4.12
CA PHE A 134 1.26 10.12 2.70
C PHE A 134 1.85 11.52 2.47
N ASN A 135 1.58 12.49 3.36
CA ASN A 135 2.24 13.80 3.31
C ASN A 135 3.73 13.75 3.70
N LEU A 136 4.16 12.69 4.38
CA LEU A 136 5.57 12.40 4.61
C LEU A 136 6.15 11.61 3.43
N ALA A 137 5.46 10.56 2.99
CA ALA A 137 5.91 9.70 1.90
C ALA A 137 6.15 10.47 0.59
N LYS A 138 5.25 11.40 0.23
CA LYS A 138 5.36 12.21 -1.00
C LYS A 138 6.60 13.12 -1.06
N ARG A 139 7.30 13.30 0.06
CA ARG A 139 8.53 14.12 0.16
C ARG A 139 9.80 13.31 -0.05
N VAL A 140 9.70 11.98 -0.03
CA VAL A 140 10.85 11.09 -0.25
C VAL A 140 11.14 11.09 -1.76
N PRO A 141 12.40 11.33 -2.18
CA PRO A 141 12.77 11.27 -3.59
C PRO A 141 12.39 9.93 -4.23
N GLY A 142 11.69 9.99 -5.36
CA GLY A 142 11.16 8.83 -6.08
C GLY A 142 9.79 8.34 -5.58
N LYS A 143 9.14 9.06 -4.66
CA LYS A 143 7.78 8.80 -4.16
C LYS A 143 6.83 9.98 -4.38
N GLU A 144 7.15 10.87 -5.32
CA GLU A 144 6.36 12.08 -5.58
C GLU A 144 4.93 11.74 -6.04
N GLU A 145 4.73 10.60 -6.72
CA GLU A 145 3.42 10.12 -7.17
C GLU A 145 2.44 9.85 -6.02
N PHE A 146 2.88 9.77 -4.77
CA PHE A 146 1.95 9.74 -3.64
C PHE A 146 1.07 11.01 -3.56
N ALA A 147 1.53 12.14 -4.13
CA ALA A 147 0.71 13.34 -4.30
C ALA A 147 -0.53 13.08 -5.17
N GLU A 148 -0.43 12.20 -6.17
CA GLU A 148 -1.56 11.87 -7.06
C GLU A 148 -2.67 11.10 -6.34
N THR A 149 -2.32 10.23 -5.38
CA THR A 149 -3.33 9.57 -4.54
C THR A 149 -4.07 10.59 -3.66
N LEU A 150 -3.37 11.62 -3.18
CA LEU A 150 -4.01 12.69 -2.39
C LEU A 150 -4.89 13.59 -3.24
N ARG A 151 -4.44 13.94 -4.46
CA ARG A 151 -5.27 14.63 -5.45
C ARG A 151 -6.54 13.84 -5.77
N TYR A 152 -6.43 12.53 -6.00
CA TYR A 152 -7.56 11.64 -6.24
C TYR A 152 -8.55 11.67 -5.06
N PHE A 153 -8.07 11.53 -3.82
CA PHE A 153 -8.96 11.55 -2.66
C PHE A 153 -9.57 12.92 -2.38
N ALA A 154 -8.85 14.02 -2.62
CA ALA A 154 -9.40 15.37 -2.54
C ALA A 154 -10.61 15.51 -3.49
N ARG A 155 -10.45 15.06 -4.74
CA ARG A 155 -11.55 15.06 -5.72
C ARG A 155 -12.69 14.11 -5.33
N ARG A 156 -12.39 12.94 -4.76
CA ARG A 156 -13.41 12.01 -4.25
C ARG A 156 -14.21 12.62 -3.10
N ILE A 157 -13.58 13.35 -2.18
CA ILE A 157 -14.26 14.05 -1.08
C ILE A 157 -15.29 15.03 -1.65
N GLU A 158 -14.88 15.87 -2.60
CA GLU A 158 -15.78 16.82 -3.28
C GLU A 158 -16.96 16.11 -3.95
N ARG A 159 -16.66 15.10 -4.78
CA ARG A 159 -17.68 14.38 -5.57
C ARG A 159 -18.66 13.58 -4.73
N THR A 160 -18.22 13.06 -3.58
CA THR A 160 -19.06 12.23 -2.70
C THR A 160 -19.79 13.05 -1.63
N GLY A 161 -19.46 14.34 -1.49
CA GLY A 161 -20.07 15.22 -0.49
C GLY A 161 -19.66 14.89 0.95
N VAL A 162 -18.47 14.31 1.15
CA VAL A 162 -17.91 14.10 2.49
C VAL A 162 -17.73 15.46 3.17
N SER A 163 -18.25 15.59 4.39
CA SER A 163 -18.09 16.79 5.23
C SER A 163 -16.71 16.76 5.89
N LEU A 164 -15.73 17.37 5.22
CA LEU A 164 -14.34 17.42 5.67
C LEU A 164 -14.11 18.53 6.70
N LYS A 165 -13.52 18.17 7.85
CA LYS A 165 -13.22 19.08 8.97
C LYS A 165 -11.73 19.02 9.30
N LEU A 166 -10.95 19.87 8.63
CA LEU A 166 -9.52 20.05 8.87
C LEU A 166 -9.26 20.92 10.11
N GLY A 167 -8.06 20.82 10.67
CA GLY A 167 -7.68 21.56 11.89
C GLY A 167 -8.49 21.18 13.13
N LYS A 168 -9.24 20.07 13.09
CA LYS A 168 -10.17 19.63 14.11
C LYS A 168 -9.71 18.31 14.72
N ARG A 169 -8.97 18.41 15.83
CA ARG A 169 -8.76 17.27 16.73
C ARG A 169 -10.07 17.00 17.47
N VAL A 170 -10.55 15.77 17.43
CA VAL A 170 -11.81 15.35 18.04
C VAL A 170 -11.55 14.46 19.26
N THR A 171 -12.33 14.67 20.30
CA THR A 171 -12.36 13.89 21.55
C THR A 171 -13.47 12.85 21.55
N ALA A 172 -13.39 11.86 22.45
CA ALA A 172 -14.43 10.84 22.59
C ALA A 172 -15.76 11.48 23.03
N GLU A 173 -15.70 12.46 23.92
CA GLU A 173 -16.83 13.20 24.46
C GLU A 173 -17.58 13.95 23.35
N GLU A 174 -16.86 14.62 22.45
CA GLU A 174 -17.45 15.30 21.29
C GLU A 174 -18.17 14.32 20.34
N LEU A 175 -17.61 13.12 20.11
CA LEU A 175 -18.22 12.10 19.26
C LEU A 175 -19.51 11.54 19.87
N ILE A 176 -19.49 11.28 21.18
CA ILE A 176 -20.65 10.79 21.94
C ILE A 176 -21.75 11.86 21.95
N ALA A 177 -21.39 13.11 22.27
CA ALA A 177 -22.33 14.23 22.30
C ALA A 177 -22.97 14.49 20.92
N ALA A 178 -22.21 14.29 19.84
CA ALA A 178 -22.69 14.44 18.48
C ALA A 178 -23.65 13.33 18.02
N LYS A 179 -23.80 12.22 18.76
CA LYS A 179 -24.73 11.11 18.47
C LYS A 179 -24.61 10.59 17.03
N TYR A 180 -23.39 10.26 16.61
CA TYR A 180 -23.18 9.52 15.36
C TYR A 180 -23.77 8.12 15.47
N ASP A 181 -24.32 7.60 14.37
CA ASP A 181 -24.76 6.20 14.31
C ASP A 181 -23.56 5.26 14.35
N GLU A 182 -22.44 5.70 13.78
CA GLU A 182 -21.20 4.93 13.63
C GLU A 182 -19.96 5.81 13.77
N VAL A 183 -18.91 5.27 14.36
CA VAL A 183 -17.59 5.93 14.48
C VAL A 183 -16.50 5.01 13.96
N VAL A 184 -15.69 5.49 13.02
CA VAL A 184 -14.51 4.80 12.48
C VAL A 184 -13.26 5.53 12.94
N LEU A 185 -12.39 4.83 13.66
CA LEU A 185 -11.09 5.36 14.10
C LEU A 185 -9.99 5.02 13.08
N ALA A 186 -9.43 6.05 12.44
CA ALA A 186 -8.35 5.95 11.46
C ALA A 186 -7.18 6.89 11.83
N THR A 187 -6.87 6.96 13.14
CA THR A 187 -6.01 8.00 13.75
C THR A 187 -4.50 7.83 13.53
N GLY A 188 -4.09 6.82 12.75
CA GLY A 188 -2.69 6.60 12.39
C GLY A 188 -1.85 5.94 13.48
N VAL A 189 -0.62 6.43 13.64
CA VAL A 189 0.48 5.78 14.37
C VAL A 189 1.17 6.76 15.31
N VAL A 190 1.82 6.26 16.36
CA VAL A 190 2.64 7.06 17.28
C VAL A 190 4.07 6.55 17.25
N PRO A 191 5.12 7.36 17.11
CA PRO A 191 6.46 6.82 17.05
C PRO A 191 6.90 5.97 18.26
N ARG A 192 7.59 4.85 18.02
CA ARG A 192 8.14 3.99 19.10
C ARG A 192 9.37 4.63 19.70
N SER A 193 9.47 4.70 21.03
CA SER A 193 10.73 4.96 21.71
C SER A 193 11.57 3.68 21.79
N PRO A 194 12.80 3.67 21.26
CA PRO A 194 13.69 2.52 21.36
C PRO A 194 14.34 2.36 22.74
N GLY A 195 14.13 3.30 23.68
CA GLY A 195 14.68 3.23 25.04
C GLY A 195 16.20 3.35 25.10
N ILE A 196 16.81 4.09 24.16
CA ILE A 196 18.26 4.25 24.11
C ILE A 196 18.68 5.24 25.20
N PRO A 197 19.66 4.91 26.07
CA PRO A 197 20.20 5.88 27.01
C PRO A 197 20.65 7.18 26.30
N GLY A 198 20.18 8.33 26.78
CA GLY A 198 20.44 9.61 26.13
C GLY A 198 19.56 9.93 24.90
N GLN A 199 18.46 9.20 24.67
CA GLN A 199 17.55 9.48 23.55
C GLN A 199 16.93 10.89 23.55
N GLU A 200 16.88 11.58 24.69
CA GLU A 200 16.39 12.96 24.81
C GLU A 200 17.46 14.00 24.41
N HIS A 201 18.66 13.54 24.04
CA HIS A 201 19.76 14.41 23.65
C HIS A 201 19.40 15.23 22.40
N PRO A 202 19.80 16.52 22.29
CA PRO A 202 19.44 17.39 21.16
C PRO A 202 19.83 16.89 19.76
N LYS A 203 20.78 15.95 19.67
CA LYS A 203 21.16 15.27 18.40
C LYS A 203 20.09 14.31 17.90
N VAL A 204 19.19 13.84 18.77
CA VAL A 204 18.15 12.87 18.42
C VAL A 204 16.94 13.60 17.87
N VAL A 205 16.54 13.24 16.65
CA VAL A 205 15.40 13.85 15.96
C VAL A 205 14.46 12.78 15.42
N SER A 206 13.17 13.11 15.34
CA SER A 206 12.18 12.23 14.73
C SER A 206 12.28 12.26 13.21
N TYR A 207 12.01 11.13 12.54
CA TYR A 207 11.92 11.11 11.08
C TYR A 207 10.86 12.08 10.53
N VAL A 208 9.81 12.34 11.31
CA VAL A 208 8.76 13.30 10.97
C VAL A 208 9.34 14.71 10.88
N ASP A 209 10.14 15.12 11.87
CA ASP A 209 10.77 16.44 11.85
C ASP A 209 11.80 16.59 10.75
N VAL A 210 12.52 15.51 10.42
CA VAL A 210 13.45 15.47 9.29
C VAL A 210 12.71 15.67 7.96
N LEU A 211 11.70 14.85 7.67
CA LEU A 211 10.98 14.90 6.39
C LEU A 211 10.14 16.18 6.24
N LEU A 212 9.68 16.76 7.34
CA LEU A 212 8.96 18.03 7.34
C LEU A 212 9.87 19.26 7.39
N GLY A 213 11.19 19.08 7.50
CA GLY A 213 12.16 20.18 7.57
C GLY A 213 12.06 21.04 8.85
N ARG A 214 11.51 20.48 9.93
CA ARG A 214 11.34 21.18 11.22
C ARG A 214 12.62 21.24 12.04
N LYS A 215 13.58 20.36 11.74
CA LYS A 215 14.90 20.28 12.40
C LYS A 215 15.99 20.22 11.34
N SER A 216 17.07 20.98 11.56
CA SER A 216 18.28 20.87 10.76
C SER A 216 18.97 19.53 11.01
N VAL A 217 19.47 18.92 9.94
CA VAL A 217 20.24 17.67 10.00
C VAL A 217 21.66 17.96 9.54
N GLY A 218 22.64 17.58 10.37
CA GLY A 218 24.06 17.80 10.10
C GLY A 218 24.62 16.93 8.96
N GLU A 219 25.94 16.93 8.81
CA GLU A 219 26.63 16.23 7.71
C GLU A 219 26.71 14.72 7.95
N ARG A 220 26.99 14.31 9.19
CA ARG A 220 27.14 12.91 9.62
C ARG A 220 25.89 12.46 10.36
N VAL A 221 25.19 11.45 9.83
CA VAL A 221 23.89 11.02 10.34
C VAL A 221 23.87 9.53 10.63
N ALA A 222 23.39 9.15 11.82
CA ALA A 222 23.00 7.77 12.12
C ALA A 222 21.48 7.62 12.06
N ILE A 223 20.98 6.58 11.38
CA ILE A 223 19.56 6.24 11.34
C ILE A 223 19.34 4.93 12.11
N VAL A 224 18.54 4.99 13.17
CA VAL A 224 18.27 3.87 14.09
C VAL A 224 17.08 3.06 13.59
N GLY A 225 17.29 2.19 12.60
CA GLY A 225 16.25 1.35 12.03
C GLY A 225 16.35 1.26 10.51
N ALA A 226 16.40 0.04 9.97
CA ALA A 226 16.59 -0.21 8.54
C ALA A 226 15.38 -0.90 7.88
N GLY A 227 14.17 -0.62 8.38
CA GLY A 227 12.91 -0.94 7.69
C GLY A 227 12.56 0.08 6.61
N GLY A 228 11.35 0.02 6.05
CA GLY A 228 10.91 0.90 4.95
C GLY A 228 11.16 2.39 5.18
N ILE A 229 10.76 2.93 6.33
CA ILE A 229 10.97 4.35 6.67
C ILE A 229 12.46 4.67 6.84
N GLY A 230 13.26 3.75 7.39
CA GLY A 230 14.71 3.94 7.51
C GLY A 230 15.38 4.14 6.15
N PHE A 231 14.99 3.33 5.17
CA PHE A 231 15.45 3.46 3.78
C PHE A 231 14.95 4.75 3.11
N ASP A 232 13.70 5.14 3.38
CA ASP A 232 13.13 6.39 2.86
C ASP A 232 13.86 7.62 3.42
N VAL A 233 14.11 7.65 4.72
CA VAL A 233 14.87 8.73 5.38
C VAL A 233 16.31 8.74 4.86
N ALA A 234 16.96 7.59 4.72
CA ALA A 234 18.30 7.52 4.14
C ALA A 234 18.31 8.10 2.72
N THR A 235 17.33 7.73 1.89
CA THR A 235 17.17 8.25 0.52
C THR A 235 17.00 9.77 0.53
N PHE A 236 16.10 10.28 1.38
CA PHE A 236 15.86 11.71 1.54
C PHE A 236 17.12 12.48 1.97
N LEU A 237 17.96 11.90 2.84
CA LEU A 237 19.14 12.57 3.39
C LEU A 237 20.35 12.56 2.45
N VAL A 238 20.45 11.60 1.53
CA VAL A 238 21.59 11.49 0.60
C VAL A 238 21.34 12.16 -0.75
N GLU A 239 20.09 12.45 -1.10
CA GLU A 239 19.78 13.23 -2.28
C GLU A 239 20.00 14.73 -2.03
N ASP A 240 20.66 15.38 -2.99
CA ASP A 240 20.83 16.83 -3.04
C ASP A 240 19.95 17.39 -4.17
N GLY A 241 19.15 18.40 -3.88
CA GLY A 241 18.31 19.08 -4.87
C GLY A 241 17.09 18.29 -5.37
N ALA A 242 16.70 18.55 -6.62
CA ALA A 242 15.49 18.00 -7.23
C ALA A 242 15.57 16.47 -7.41
N PRO A 243 14.45 15.73 -7.28
CA PRO A 243 14.45 14.27 -7.39
C PRO A 243 14.92 13.77 -8.77
N SER A 244 15.85 12.82 -8.81
CA SER A 244 16.35 12.25 -10.08
C SER A 244 15.27 11.52 -10.89
N GLY A 245 14.20 11.05 -10.25
CA GLY A 245 13.08 10.36 -10.92
C GLY A 245 12.30 11.22 -11.94
N ARG A 246 12.52 12.54 -11.96
CA ARG A 246 11.92 13.46 -12.94
C ARG A 246 12.91 14.04 -13.94
N ASP A 247 14.18 13.66 -13.85
CA ASP A 247 15.25 14.06 -14.77
C ASP A 247 15.77 12.81 -15.49
N LEU A 248 15.34 12.63 -16.73
CA LEU A 248 15.66 11.44 -17.53
C LEU A 248 17.17 11.25 -17.72
N GLU A 249 17.91 12.32 -17.97
CA GLU A 249 19.34 12.24 -18.24
C GLU A 249 20.13 11.97 -16.97
N ARG A 250 19.74 12.58 -15.84
CA ARG A 250 20.30 12.22 -14.53
C ARG A 250 19.99 10.77 -14.19
N TRP A 251 18.76 10.30 -14.38
CA TRP A 251 18.39 8.91 -14.12
C TRP A 251 19.21 7.93 -14.98
N LYS A 252 19.36 8.21 -16.28
CA LYS A 252 20.19 7.41 -17.18
C LYS A 252 21.65 7.37 -16.70
N ALA A 253 22.22 8.51 -16.33
CA ALA A 253 23.60 8.58 -15.83
C ALA A 253 23.76 7.81 -14.50
N GLU A 254 22.84 7.97 -13.56
CA GLU A 254 22.86 7.29 -12.26
C GLU A 254 22.81 5.77 -12.39
N TRP A 255 22.02 5.25 -13.34
CA TRP A 255 21.83 3.81 -13.56
C TRP A 255 22.70 3.22 -14.68
N GLY A 256 23.43 4.05 -15.43
CA GLY A 256 24.26 3.60 -16.54
C GLY A 256 23.46 3.14 -17.76
N VAL A 257 22.35 3.82 -18.06
CA VAL A 257 21.50 3.53 -19.23
C VAL A 257 21.97 4.36 -20.41
N ALA A 258 22.16 3.72 -21.55
CA ALA A 258 22.55 4.32 -22.82
C ALA A 258 21.68 3.78 -23.97
N ASP A 259 21.83 4.38 -25.15
CA ASP A 259 21.16 3.89 -26.35
C ASP A 259 21.71 2.50 -26.73
N PRO A 260 20.85 1.47 -26.87
CA PRO A 260 21.27 0.13 -27.30
C PRO A 260 21.91 0.08 -28.69
N GLU A 261 21.71 1.09 -29.55
CA GLU A 261 22.43 1.22 -30.82
C GLU A 261 23.91 1.56 -30.61
N THR A 262 24.22 2.26 -29.50
CA THR A 262 25.58 2.73 -29.18
C THR A 262 26.33 1.83 -28.21
N ALA A 263 25.62 1.05 -27.40
CA ALA A 263 26.19 0.18 -26.39
C ALA A 263 25.43 -1.14 -26.30
N ARG A 264 26.13 -2.29 -26.26
CA ARG A 264 25.50 -3.60 -26.16
C ARG A 264 24.58 -3.67 -24.93
N GLY A 265 23.30 -3.90 -25.17
CA GLY A 265 22.28 -3.96 -24.11
C GLY A 265 21.90 -2.60 -23.51
N GLY A 266 22.35 -1.49 -24.10
CA GLY A 266 22.08 -0.13 -23.61
C GLY A 266 22.75 0.19 -22.27
N LEU A 267 23.92 -0.40 -22.01
CA LEU A 267 24.60 -0.28 -20.71
C LEU A 267 25.94 0.44 -20.80
N VAL A 268 26.13 1.41 -19.92
CA VAL A 268 27.40 2.10 -19.67
C VAL A 268 27.71 2.09 -18.17
N LYS A 269 28.91 2.49 -17.77
CA LYS A 269 29.29 2.55 -16.36
C LYS A 269 28.39 3.55 -15.62
N PRO A 270 27.67 3.14 -14.55
CA PRO A 270 26.84 4.04 -13.74
C PRO A 270 27.67 5.16 -13.11
N ARG A 271 27.08 6.35 -13.02
CA ARG A 271 27.67 7.58 -12.46
C ARG A 271 26.70 8.19 -11.44
N PRO A 272 26.50 7.56 -10.26
CA PRO A 272 25.66 8.12 -9.22
C PRO A 272 26.22 9.47 -8.73
N ALA A 273 25.33 10.45 -8.52
CA ALA A 273 25.74 11.73 -7.94
C ALA A 273 26.29 11.52 -6.52
N LYS A 274 27.18 12.40 -6.05
CA LYS A 274 27.69 12.34 -4.67
C LYS A 274 26.53 12.47 -3.67
N ALA A 275 26.63 11.78 -2.53
CA ALA A 275 25.65 11.92 -1.45
C ALA A 275 25.75 13.30 -0.79
N ALA A 276 24.60 13.89 -0.49
CA ALA A 276 24.50 15.16 0.24
C ALA A 276 25.02 15.07 1.69
N ARG A 277 24.92 13.89 2.30
CA ARG A 277 25.31 13.61 3.68
C ARG A 277 25.98 12.25 3.81
N ARG A 278 26.79 12.08 4.85
CA ARG A 278 27.33 10.78 5.25
C ARG A 278 26.34 10.08 6.17
N VAL A 279 25.72 9.02 5.68
CA VAL A 279 24.66 8.31 6.40
C VAL A 279 25.12 6.91 6.80
N THR A 280 24.88 6.54 8.06
CA THR A 280 24.99 5.18 8.58
C THR A 280 23.61 4.67 8.98
N LEU A 281 23.11 3.65 8.30
CA LEU A 281 21.82 3.01 8.54
C LEU A 281 22.00 1.76 9.42
N LEU A 282 21.29 1.71 10.55
CA LEU A 282 21.52 0.73 11.60
C LEU A 282 20.30 -0.17 11.83
N GLN A 283 20.50 -1.43 12.18
CA GLN A 283 19.44 -2.28 12.72
C GLN A 283 19.95 -3.30 13.75
N ARG A 284 19.08 -3.63 14.72
CA ARG A 284 19.33 -4.67 15.73
C ARG A 284 19.34 -6.08 15.15
N LYS A 285 18.45 -6.35 14.19
CA LYS A 285 18.36 -7.65 13.52
C LYS A 285 19.69 -7.96 12.84
N ALA A 286 20.20 -9.18 13.01
CA ALA A 286 21.45 -9.63 12.40
C ALA A 286 21.32 -9.93 10.89
N THR A 287 20.08 -10.00 10.38
CA THR A 287 19.80 -10.18 8.96
C THR A 287 20.32 -9.01 8.13
N ARG A 288 20.44 -9.20 6.81
CA ARG A 288 20.87 -8.14 5.90
C ARG A 288 19.93 -6.92 5.99
N PRO A 289 20.44 -5.69 6.13
CA PRO A 289 19.61 -4.49 6.10
C PRO A 289 18.77 -4.40 4.82
N GLY A 290 17.47 -4.14 5.00
CA GLY A 290 16.50 -4.11 3.93
C GLY A 290 16.11 -5.47 3.35
N ALA A 291 16.42 -6.59 4.02
CA ALA A 291 15.96 -7.92 3.61
C ALA A 291 14.44 -8.05 3.60
N GLY A 292 13.75 -7.36 4.52
CA GLY A 292 12.28 -7.32 4.61
C GLY A 292 11.61 -6.25 3.74
N LEU A 293 12.35 -5.54 2.88
CA LEU A 293 11.73 -4.63 1.92
C LEU A 293 10.97 -5.41 0.84
N ALA A 294 10.06 -4.71 0.17
CA ALA A 294 9.28 -5.23 -0.95
C ALA A 294 10.14 -6.00 -1.98
N LYS A 295 9.61 -7.12 -2.46
CA LYS A 295 10.36 -8.13 -3.22
C LYS A 295 10.94 -7.58 -4.53
N THR A 296 10.18 -6.74 -5.23
CA THR A 296 10.55 -6.23 -6.56
C THR A 296 11.21 -4.85 -6.52
N THR A 297 11.16 -4.14 -5.38
CA THR A 297 11.67 -2.76 -5.26
C THR A 297 12.76 -2.61 -4.20
N GLY A 298 12.84 -3.49 -3.21
CA GLY A 298 13.82 -3.40 -2.13
C GLY A 298 15.26 -3.43 -2.61
N TRP A 299 15.55 -4.14 -3.71
CA TRP A 299 16.88 -4.16 -4.31
C TRP A 299 17.27 -2.79 -4.91
N ILE A 300 16.30 -2.03 -5.45
CA ILE A 300 16.51 -0.71 -6.04
C ILE A 300 17.02 0.24 -4.95
N HIS A 301 16.32 0.29 -3.81
CA HIS A 301 16.70 1.15 -2.69
C HIS A 301 18.06 0.76 -2.10
N ARG A 302 18.34 -0.54 -1.95
CA ARG A 302 19.65 -1.02 -1.49
C ARG A 302 20.77 -0.64 -2.45
N ALA A 303 20.56 -0.81 -3.75
CA ALA A 303 21.54 -0.48 -4.77
C ALA A 303 21.82 1.03 -4.82
N ALA A 304 20.78 1.86 -4.80
CA ALA A 304 20.89 3.32 -4.81
C ALA A 304 21.66 3.84 -3.59
N LEU A 305 21.27 3.42 -2.37
CA LEU A 305 21.97 3.85 -1.16
C LEU A 305 23.42 3.35 -1.10
N LYS A 306 23.69 2.12 -1.57
CA LYS A 306 25.07 1.61 -1.68
C LYS A 306 25.90 2.43 -2.66
N ALA A 307 25.33 2.81 -3.81
CA ALA A 307 25.97 3.65 -4.81
C ALA A 307 26.29 5.06 -4.28
N LYS A 308 25.48 5.54 -3.32
CA LYS A 308 25.69 6.79 -2.57
C LYS A 308 26.66 6.64 -1.38
N GLY A 309 27.20 5.45 -1.15
CA GLY A 309 28.16 5.21 -0.06
C GLY A 309 27.55 5.17 1.34
N VAL A 310 26.24 4.92 1.45
CA VAL A 310 25.58 4.72 2.76
C VAL A 310 26.14 3.46 3.43
N GLU A 311 26.65 3.62 4.64
CA GLU A 311 27.09 2.50 5.47
C GLU A 311 25.86 1.82 6.09
N MET A 312 25.72 0.50 5.94
CA MET A 312 24.59 -0.24 6.51
C MET A 312 25.09 -1.29 7.50
N LEU A 313 24.72 -1.17 8.78
CA LEU A 313 25.16 -2.06 9.85
C LEU A 313 23.97 -2.84 10.43
N ALA A 314 24.15 -4.15 10.56
CA ALA A 314 23.21 -5.08 11.18
C ALA A 314 23.80 -5.71 12.43
N GLY A 315 22.91 -6.25 13.28
CA GLY A 315 23.32 -6.92 14.53
C GLY A 315 23.92 -5.95 15.54
N VAL A 316 23.44 -4.70 15.58
CA VAL A 316 23.95 -3.68 16.50
C VAL A 316 23.06 -3.54 17.73
N ARG A 317 23.68 -3.32 18.89
CA ARG A 317 23.05 -2.81 20.10
C ARG A 317 23.34 -1.32 20.21
N TYR A 318 22.34 -0.53 20.61
CA TYR A 318 22.48 0.90 20.83
C TYR A 318 22.78 1.14 22.30
N ASP A 319 23.95 1.69 22.62
CA ASP A 319 24.42 1.77 24.00
C ASP A 319 24.09 3.12 24.64
N ARG A 320 24.41 4.23 23.96
CA ARG A 320 24.13 5.59 24.43
C ARG A 320 24.23 6.61 23.29
N VAL A 321 23.45 7.70 23.40
CA VAL A 321 23.66 8.95 22.66
C VAL A 321 24.13 10.06 23.60
N ASP A 322 25.16 10.80 23.21
CA ASP A 322 25.70 11.96 23.93
C ASP A 322 26.34 12.99 22.95
N ASP A 323 27.08 13.97 23.48
CA ASP A 323 27.75 15.02 22.69
C ASP A 323 28.73 14.47 21.64
N ALA A 324 29.36 13.32 21.92
CA ALA A 324 30.31 12.71 21.01
C ALA A 324 29.61 11.97 19.85
N GLY A 325 28.40 11.46 20.07
CA GLY A 325 27.58 10.84 19.02
C GLY A 325 26.77 9.64 19.52
N LEU A 326 26.69 8.58 18.71
CA LEU A 326 25.97 7.34 19.04
C LEU A 326 26.99 6.21 19.27
N THR A 327 27.04 5.68 20.48
CA THR A 327 27.83 4.48 20.79
C THR A 327 27.02 3.23 20.47
N ILE A 328 27.59 2.32 19.69
CA ILE A 328 27.01 1.02 19.36
C ILE A 328 27.96 -0.12 19.73
N THR A 329 27.38 -1.27 20.08
CA THR A 329 28.11 -2.54 20.22
C THR A 329 27.67 -3.48 19.09
N ARG A 330 28.61 -4.15 18.42
CA ARG A 330 28.31 -5.17 17.39
C ARG A 330 28.96 -6.50 17.75
N GLY A 331 28.23 -7.60 17.46
CA GLY A 331 28.72 -8.96 17.68
C GLY A 331 28.30 -9.51 19.05
N THR A 332 27.98 -10.81 19.06
CA THR A 332 27.52 -11.51 20.28
C THR A 332 28.63 -12.30 20.97
N LYS A 333 29.57 -12.87 20.19
CA LYS A 333 30.70 -13.66 20.71
C LYS A 333 31.91 -12.82 21.09
N SER A 334 32.18 -11.77 20.30
CA SER A 334 33.26 -10.80 20.53
C SER A 334 32.67 -9.41 20.32
N PRO A 335 32.06 -8.80 21.35
CA PRO A 335 31.39 -7.51 21.22
C PRO A 335 32.42 -6.41 20.96
N GLU A 336 32.31 -5.77 19.80
CA GLU A 336 33.12 -4.61 19.43
C GLU A 336 32.30 -3.35 19.65
N THR A 337 32.78 -2.47 20.53
CA THR A 337 32.15 -1.17 20.77
C THR A 337 32.75 -0.13 19.82
N ARG A 338 31.89 0.61 19.12
CA ARG A 338 32.27 1.69 18.21
C ARG A 338 31.47 2.94 18.52
N LEU A 339 32.17 4.06 18.67
CA LEU A 339 31.56 5.39 18.65
C LEU A 339 31.32 5.81 17.20
N LEU A 340 30.06 6.10 16.86
CA LEU A 340 29.70 6.80 15.63
C LEU A 340 29.66 8.30 15.95
N GLU A 341 30.71 9.01 15.55
CA GLU A 341 30.77 10.47 15.66
C GLU A 341 29.80 11.10 14.66
N VAL A 342 28.56 11.33 15.11
CA VAL A 342 27.48 11.86 14.28
C VAL A 342 26.96 13.18 14.83
N ASP A 343 26.51 14.01 13.89
CA ASP A 343 25.92 15.31 14.19
C ASP A 343 24.42 15.16 14.47
N THR A 344 23.79 14.11 13.93
CA THR A 344 22.36 13.84 14.08
C THR A 344 22.08 12.33 14.16
N VAL A 345 21.16 11.95 15.04
CA VAL A 345 20.60 10.59 15.16
C VAL A 345 19.12 10.64 14.83
N VAL A 346 18.68 9.90 13.81
CA VAL A 346 17.27 9.87 13.40
C VAL A 346 16.60 8.59 13.88
N LEU A 347 15.42 8.74 14.49
CA LEU A 347 14.56 7.62 14.90
C LEU A 347 13.40 7.44 13.90
N PRO A 348 13.37 6.38 13.07
CA PRO A 348 12.40 6.14 12.00
C PRO A 348 11.24 5.21 12.38
N HIS A 349 10.82 5.12 13.65
CA HIS A 349 9.85 4.10 14.08
C HIS A 349 8.45 4.68 14.30
N PRO A 350 7.42 4.35 13.50
CA PRO A 350 6.01 4.43 13.89
C PRO A 350 5.53 3.16 14.63
N LEU A 351 4.71 3.30 15.68
CA LEU A 351 3.90 2.22 16.29
C LEU A 351 2.54 2.13 15.61
N VAL A 352 2.07 0.91 15.36
CA VAL A 352 0.63 0.65 15.36
C VAL A 352 0.14 0.79 16.80
N ARG A 353 -0.83 1.66 17.03
CA ARG A 353 -1.46 1.80 18.34
C ARG A 353 -2.38 0.60 18.54
N ASP A 354 -2.22 -0.13 19.63
CA ASP A 354 -3.37 -0.78 20.28
C ASP A 354 -4.24 0.35 20.84
N LEU A 355 -5.17 0.84 20.01
CA LEU A 355 -6.35 1.54 20.55
C LEU A 355 -7.16 0.39 21.16
N VAL A 356 -7.24 0.25 22.48
CA VAL A 356 -8.04 1.10 23.37
C VAL A 356 -7.62 0.84 24.85
N ASP A 357 -7.10 1.83 25.57
CA ASP A 357 -6.94 1.73 27.05
C ASP A 357 -8.22 2.08 27.82
N ARG A 358 -9.25 2.61 27.14
CA ARG A 358 -10.61 2.76 27.69
C ARG A 358 -11.66 2.73 26.57
N ALA A 359 -12.40 1.63 26.48
CA ALA A 359 -13.58 1.57 25.63
C ALA A 359 -14.66 2.44 26.28
N PRO A 360 -15.31 3.35 25.54
CA PRO A 360 -16.56 3.93 26.02
C PRO A 360 -17.58 2.79 26.12
N GLU A 361 -18.16 2.58 27.30
CA GLU A 361 -19.04 1.44 27.64
C GLU A 361 -20.35 1.35 26.81
N ARG A 362 -20.56 2.16 25.77
CA ARG A 362 -21.81 2.12 24.99
C ARG A 362 -21.64 2.56 23.54
N VAL A 363 -21.33 1.62 22.63
CA VAL A 363 -21.71 1.74 21.21
C VAL A 363 -22.04 0.35 20.67
N GLY A 364 -23.33 0.06 20.45
CA GLY A 364 -23.82 -1.18 19.84
C GLY A 364 -23.92 -1.04 18.32
N LEU A 365 -23.50 -2.06 17.58
CA LEU A 365 -23.40 -2.04 16.11
C LEU A 365 -24.00 -3.32 15.50
N ALA A 366 -24.97 -3.16 14.59
CA ALA A 366 -25.66 -4.26 13.91
C ALA A 366 -25.71 -4.08 12.37
N GLY A 367 -25.41 -5.16 11.63
CA GLY A 367 -25.64 -5.29 10.17
C GLY A 367 -25.26 -6.69 9.61
N ARG A 368 -26.17 -7.33 8.86
CA ARG A 368 -26.04 -8.71 8.30
C ARG A 368 -25.40 -8.71 6.91
N VAL A 369 -24.57 -9.72 6.62
CA VAL A 369 -24.29 -10.20 5.24
C VAL A 369 -24.47 -11.72 5.21
N ARG A 370 -25.34 -12.22 4.32
CA ARG A 370 -25.55 -13.66 4.07
C ARG A 370 -24.42 -14.18 3.18
N ARG A 371 -23.70 -15.22 3.62
CA ARG A 371 -22.81 -16.03 2.77
C ARG A 371 -23.65 -17.02 1.98
N ALA A 372 -23.60 -16.97 0.65
CA ALA A 372 -23.92 -18.11 -0.22
C ALA A 372 -22.61 -18.87 -0.47
N GLY A 373 -22.63 -20.18 -0.26
CA GLY A 373 -21.45 -20.99 0.01
C GLY A 373 -20.61 -21.42 -1.18
N MET A 374 -19.36 -21.79 -0.88
CA MET A 374 -18.60 -22.85 -1.53
C MET A 374 -17.74 -23.56 -0.48
N ARG A 375 -17.58 -24.88 -0.67
CA ARG A 375 -17.08 -25.90 0.27
C ARG A 375 -15.56 -26.15 0.12
N GLY A 376 -14.96 -26.64 1.22
CA GLY A 376 -13.61 -27.25 1.37
C GLY A 376 -12.65 -26.29 2.09
N GLY A 377 -12.20 -26.46 3.34
CA GLY A 377 -11.70 -27.62 4.10
C GLY A 377 -10.16 -27.52 4.08
N GLU A 378 -9.36 -27.29 5.15
CA GLU A 378 -9.32 -27.56 6.61
C GLU A 378 -8.43 -26.46 7.27
N GLU A 379 -8.39 -26.14 8.58
CA GLU A 379 -9.14 -26.49 9.79
C GLU A 379 -8.89 -25.39 10.85
N ASP A 380 -9.98 -24.87 11.44
CA ASP A 380 -10.01 -23.89 12.54
C ASP A 380 -9.92 -24.61 13.91
N ARG A 381 -9.14 -24.08 14.86
CA ARG A 381 -9.33 -24.38 16.30
C ARG A 381 -10.27 -23.34 16.94
N PRO A 382 -11.28 -23.73 17.73
CA PRO A 382 -12.29 -22.80 18.23
C PRO A 382 -11.77 -21.98 19.42
N MET A 383 -11.98 -20.66 19.35
CA MET A 383 -11.81 -19.73 20.47
C MET A 383 -13.10 -19.73 21.32
N GLU A 384 -12.98 -19.97 22.63
CA GLU A 384 -14.09 -20.05 23.58
C GLU A 384 -14.70 -18.66 23.85
N ARG A 385 -16.03 -18.55 23.96
CA ARG A 385 -16.76 -17.29 24.15
C ARG A 385 -17.52 -17.32 25.48
N VAL A 386 -17.27 -16.35 26.35
CA VAL A 386 -18.03 -16.11 27.59
C VAL A 386 -18.95 -14.91 27.39
N ALA A 387 -20.19 -14.97 27.88
CA ALA A 387 -21.14 -13.86 27.79
C ALA A 387 -20.73 -12.71 28.73
N VAL A 388 -20.85 -11.47 28.25
CA VAL A 388 -20.46 -10.25 28.97
C VAL A 388 -21.20 -10.15 30.32
N ASP A 389 -22.46 -10.55 30.36
CA ASP A 389 -23.31 -10.52 31.56
C ASP A 389 -22.82 -11.48 32.65
N GLU A 390 -22.14 -12.55 32.27
CA GLU A 390 -21.53 -13.53 33.18
C GLU A 390 -20.20 -13.00 33.73
N LEU A 391 -19.42 -12.32 32.87
CA LEU A 391 -18.21 -11.60 33.25
C LEU A 391 -18.52 -10.41 34.17
N GLU A 392 -19.61 -9.69 33.93
CA GLU A 392 -20.06 -8.56 34.77
C GLU A 392 -20.55 -9.03 36.15
N ARG A 393 -21.24 -10.19 36.23
CA ARG A 393 -21.60 -10.81 37.51
C ARG A 393 -20.39 -11.28 38.29
N GLU A 394 -19.40 -11.85 37.61
CA GLU A 394 -18.15 -12.29 38.23
C GLU A 394 -17.27 -11.11 38.67
N LEU A 395 -17.22 -10.03 37.89
CA LEU A 395 -16.49 -8.81 38.23
C LEU A 395 -17.17 -8.01 39.35
N ALA A 396 -18.51 -8.06 39.43
CA ALA A 396 -19.27 -7.49 40.55
C ALA A 396 -19.03 -8.27 41.87
N ARG A 397 -18.91 -9.60 41.79
CA ARG A 397 -18.51 -10.46 42.93
C ARG A 397 -17.07 -10.18 43.38
N LEU A 398 -16.14 -10.04 42.44
CA LEU A 398 -14.72 -9.74 42.74
C LEU A 398 -14.51 -8.33 43.31
N ARG A 399 -15.34 -7.35 42.91
CA ARG A 399 -15.33 -6.00 43.51
C ARG A 399 -15.90 -5.97 44.93
N GLN A 400 -16.82 -6.87 45.27
CA GLN A 400 -17.32 -7.02 46.65
C GLN A 400 -16.30 -7.71 47.58
N ALA A 401 -15.36 -8.49 47.05
CA ALA A 401 -14.37 -9.23 47.82
C ALA A 401 -13.04 -8.46 48.07
N GLY A 402 -13.08 -7.13 48.07
CA GLY A 402 -11.90 -6.25 48.04
C GLY A 402 -10.73 -6.64 48.96
N ARG A 403 -9.64 -7.12 48.34
CA ARG A 403 -8.20 -6.90 48.63
C ARG A 403 -7.40 -7.85 47.71
N LEU A 404 -6.78 -7.33 46.66
CA LEU A 404 -5.95 -8.13 45.75
C LEU A 404 -4.48 -8.06 46.18
N ASP A 405 -3.96 -9.22 46.56
CA ASP A 405 -2.56 -9.54 46.81
C ASP A 405 -1.87 -9.86 45.44
N PRO A 406 -0.66 -9.34 45.14
CA PRO A 406 -0.05 -9.44 43.80
C PRO A 406 0.33 -10.83 43.28
N ASP A 407 0.31 -11.89 44.10
CA ASP A 407 0.86 -13.21 43.70
C ASP A 407 -0.12 -14.15 42.96
N LEU A 408 -1.37 -13.73 42.73
CA LEU A 408 -2.40 -14.61 42.13
C LEU A 408 -2.23 -14.85 40.61
N LEU A 409 -1.47 -14.01 39.91
CA LEU A 409 -1.25 -14.14 38.46
C LEU A 409 -0.32 -15.30 38.07
N ALA A 410 0.43 -15.88 39.02
CA ALA A 410 1.31 -17.01 38.76
C ALA A 410 0.59 -18.37 38.79
N HIS A 411 -0.68 -18.44 39.23
CA HIS A 411 -1.38 -19.71 39.46
C HIS A 411 -2.51 -20.04 38.46
N LEU A 412 -2.76 -19.18 37.48
CA LEU A 412 -3.76 -19.43 36.42
C LEU A 412 -3.15 -20.04 35.14
N ALA A 413 -1.86 -20.32 35.15
CA ALA A 413 -1.15 -20.95 34.02
C ALA A 413 -1.30 -22.48 33.97
N ASP A 414 -2.07 -23.10 34.86
CA ASP A 414 -2.14 -24.56 34.91
C ASP A 414 -3.57 -25.09 35.17
N ARG A 415 -3.99 -26.00 34.28
CA ARG A 415 -5.18 -26.88 34.28
C ARG A 415 -6.43 -26.44 33.52
N GLY A 416 -6.77 -27.24 32.51
CA GLY A 416 -7.99 -27.17 31.73
C GLY A 416 -9.22 -27.81 32.39
N LEU A 417 -10.39 -27.42 31.89
CA LEU A 417 -11.65 -28.10 32.16
C LEU A 417 -12.69 -27.76 31.07
N LEU A 418 -13.02 -28.74 30.25
CA LEU A 418 -14.27 -28.79 29.46
C LEU A 418 -15.31 -29.53 30.30
N GLY A 419 -16.54 -29.03 30.37
CA GLY A 419 -17.64 -29.81 30.94
C GLY A 419 -18.99 -29.11 31.06
N ARG A 420 -19.84 -29.32 30.04
CA ARG A 420 -21.32 -29.30 30.07
C ARG A 420 -22.01 -27.93 30.27
N LEU A 421 -22.77 -27.48 29.26
CA LEU A 421 -24.24 -27.49 29.26
C LEU A 421 -24.81 -26.99 27.93
N ALA A 422 -26.04 -27.40 27.66
CA ALA A 422 -26.69 -27.47 26.37
C ALA A 422 -27.70 -26.33 26.14
N ARG A 423 -27.95 -26.05 24.84
CA ARG A 423 -29.20 -25.54 24.22
C ARG A 423 -29.85 -24.26 24.78
N VAL A 424 -29.65 -23.13 24.08
CA VAL A 424 -30.69 -22.14 23.72
C VAL A 424 -30.24 -21.36 22.47
N ASP A 425 -31.17 -21.03 21.58
CA ASP A 425 -31.06 -20.15 20.39
C ASP A 425 -32.32 -19.24 20.42
N PRO A 426 -32.44 -18.02 19.85
CA PRO A 426 -31.52 -16.91 19.49
C PRO A 426 -31.99 -15.58 20.23
N PRO A 427 -31.66 -14.28 19.89
CA PRO A 427 -31.06 -13.73 18.67
C PRO A 427 -29.98 -12.61 18.75
N ALA A 428 -29.34 -12.45 17.59
CA ALA A 428 -28.83 -11.21 16.96
C ALA A 428 -27.59 -10.50 17.52
N GLY A 429 -26.49 -10.60 16.74
CA GLY A 429 -25.46 -9.58 16.65
C GLY A 429 -24.04 -10.14 16.64
N ARG A 430 -23.53 -10.54 15.47
CA ARG A 430 -22.12 -10.93 15.30
C ARG A 430 -21.30 -9.72 14.85
N VAL A 431 -20.18 -9.47 15.51
CA VAL A 431 -19.16 -8.48 15.14
C VAL A 431 -18.25 -9.07 14.05
N HIS A 432 -18.01 -8.31 12.98
CA HIS A 432 -16.90 -8.55 12.05
C HIS A 432 -15.86 -7.47 12.28
N LEU A 433 -14.66 -7.88 12.70
CA LEU A 433 -13.46 -7.10 12.50
C LEU A 433 -13.18 -7.14 10.99
N PRO A 434 -13.19 -6.01 10.27
CA PRO A 434 -12.40 -5.96 9.05
C PRO A 434 -10.97 -6.21 9.50
N GLY A 435 -10.36 -7.29 9.01
CA GLY A 435 -8.92 -7.35 8.94
C GLY A 435 -8.51 -6.13 8.13
N ALA A 436 -8.16 -5.04 8.82
CA ALA A 436 -7.27 -4.06 8.27
C ALA A 436 -6.01 -4.87 7.99
N GLU A 437 -5.83 -5.32 6.75
CA GLU A 437 -4.50 -5.62 6.28
C GLU A 437 -3.72 -4.35 6.56
N ALA A 438 -2.90 -4.39 7.60
CA ALA A 438 -1.94 -3.37 7.95
C ALA A 438 -0.83 -3.31 6.88
N GLY A 439 -1.16 -3.45 5.60
CA GLY A 439 -0.20 -3.46 4.49
C GLY A 439 0.47 -2.12 4.21
N LEU A 440 0.14 -1.06 4.96
CA LEU A 440 0.66 0.27 4.65
C LEU A 440 2.07 0.53 5.19
N LEU A 441 2.53 -0.16 6.25
CA LEU A 441 3.90 -0.04 6.78
C LEU A 441 4.29 -1.23 7.70
N VAL A 442 4.02 -2.48 7.32
CA VAL A 442 4.42 -3.63 8.15
C VAL A 442 5.85 -4.04 7.86
N ASP A 443 6.74 -3.79 8.82
CA ASP A 443 7.88 -4.68 9.09
C ASP A 443 7.26 -6.03 9.46
N GLN A 444 7.39 -7.03 8.59
CA GLN A 444 6.93 -8.39 8.88
C GLN A 444 7.77 -8.93 10.05
N GLU A 445 7.21 -8.92 11.26
CA GLU A 445 7.69 -9.72 12.38
C GLU A 445 7.12 -11.14 12.24
N GLU A 446 8.03 -12.11 12.38
CA GLU A 446 7.80 -13.56 12.46
C GLU A 446 7.34 -14.28 11.18
N ALA A 447 8.27 -14.41 10.23
CA ALA A 447 8.39 -15.64 9.45
C ALA A 447 9.66 -16.37 9.89
N VAL A 448 9.51 -17.59 10.41
CA VAL A 448 10.60 -18.49 10.75
C VAL A 448 11.41 -18.78 9.48
N ALA A 449 12.69 -18.44 9.51
CA ALA A 449 13.62 -18.71 8.43
C ALA A 449 13.86 -20.23 8.31
N VAL A 450 13.57 -20.79 7.14
CA VAL A 450 14.10 -22.09 6.73
C VAL A 450 15.44 -21.83 6.03
N PRO A 451 16.56 -22.48 6.42
CA PRO A 451 17.84 -22.21 5.82
C PRO A 451 17.89 -22.83 4.41
N HIS A 452 18.34 -22.04 3.42
CA HIS A 452 18.80 -22.60 2.15
C HIS A 452 20.20 -22.06 1.87
N GLU A 453 21.19 -22.92 2.10
CA GLU A 453 22.52 -22.79 1.53
C GLU A 453 22.50 -23.34 0.09
N ALA A 454 23.42 -22.79 -0.72
CA ALA A 454 23.79 -23.19 -2.07
C ALA A 454 22.72 -23.04 -3.17
N GLU A 455 22.81 -21.96 -3.95
CA GLU A 455 22.71 -21.99 -5.43
C GLU A 455 23.10 -20.61 -6.02
N ASP A 456 24.35 -20.20 -5.80
CA ASP A 456 25.01 -19.30 -6.75
C ASP A 456 25.52 -20.18 -7.91
N GLY A 457 24.77 -20.22 -9.01
CA GLY A 457 25.28 -20.77 -10.27
C GLY A 457 24.32 -21.63 -11.10
N ALA A 458 23.22 -21.07 -11.62
CA ALA A 458 22.51 -21.67 -12.76
C ALA A 458 21.59 -20.68 -13.51
N LEU A 459 22.03 -19.45 -13.81
CA LEU A 459 21.42 -18.67 -14.91
C LEU A 459 22.01 -19.15 -16.25
N GLY A 460 21.78 -20.42 -16.56
CA GLY A 460 22.25 -21.08 -17.77
C GLY A 460 21.08 -21.47 -18.68
N ARG A 461 20.87 -20.68 -19.73
CA ARG A 461 20.27 -21.07 -21.03
C ARG A 461 18.95 -21.87 -20.97
N LEU A 462 17.82 -21.17 -20.97
CA LEU A 462 16.58 -21.74 -21.52
C LEU A 462 16.62 -21.61 -23.07
N PRO A 463 16.32 -22.67 -23.83
CA PRO A 463 16.32 -22.59 -25.28
C PRO A 463 15.13 -21.74 -25.76
N ALA A 464 15.43 -20.65 -26.46
CA ALA A 464 14.44 -19.90 -27.21
C ALA A 464 13.89 -20.80 -28.33
N ARG A 465 12.61 -21.17 -28.26
CA ARG A 465 11.86 -21.65 -29.42
C ARG A 465 11.11 -20.46 -30.02
N PRO A 466 11.13 -20.26 -31.35
CA PRO A 466 10.32 -19.23 -31.98
C PRO A 466 8.84 -19.55 -31.80
N PHE A 467 8.07 -18.53 -31.40
CA PHE A 467 6.62 -18.60 -31.30
C PHE A 467 6.04 -18.34 -32.70
N ASP A 468 5.39 -19.35 -33.28
CA ASP A 468 4.76 -19.24 -34.61
C ASP A 468 3.37 -18.61 -34.47
N LEU A 469 3.14 -17.48 -35.13
CA LEU A 469 1.87 -16.75 -35.16
C LEU A 469 0.83 -17.38 -36.13
N GLY A 470 1.08 -18.57 -36.68
CA GLY A 470 0.20 -19.25 -37.63
C GLY A 470 -0.95 -20.09 -37.04
N GLU A 471 -0.97 -20.38 -35.74
CA GLU A 471 -1.96 -21.32 -35.15
C GLU A 471 -3.15 -20.66 -34.43
N ALA A 472 -3.10 -19.36 -34.12
CA ALA A 472 -4.23 -18.67 -33.48
C ALA A 472 -5.35 -18.24 -34.47
N ALA A 473 -5.13 -18.38 -35.79
CA ALA A 473 -6.10 -17.98 -36.82
C ALA A 473 -7.04 -19.10 -37.29
N ARG A 474 -7.00 -20.31 -36.69
CA ARG A 474 -7.79 -21.47 -37.13
C ARG A 474 -8.79 -22.03 -36.13
N THR A 475 -9.12 -21.28 -35.08
CA THR A 475 -10.16 -21.63 -34.09
C THR A 475 -11.21 -20.52 -33.93
N GLY A 476 -11.53 -19.82 -35.02
CA GLY A 476 -12.55 -18.77 -35.07
C GLY A 476 -13.84 -19.14 -35.81
N ASP A 477 -14.11 -20.43 -36.06
CA ASP A 477 -15.20 -20.83 -36.97
C ASP A 477 -15.95 -22.07 -36.50
N ARG A 478 -16.50 -22.04 -35.27
CA ARG A 478 -17.43 -23.08 -34.77
C ARG A 478 -18.44 -22.61 -33.73
N VAL A 479 -19.15 -21.49 -33.96
CA VAL A 479 -20.48 -21.28 -33.35
C VAL A 479 -21.37 -20.45 -34.27
N ARG A 480 -21.97 -21.06 -35.31
CA ARG A 480 -23.25 -20.63 -35.91
C ARG A 480 -23.75 -21.67 -36.90
N ALA A 481 -24.55 -22.62 -36.43
CA ALA A 481 -25.57 -23.29 -37.26
C ALA A 481 -26.51 -24.10 -36.37
N GLY A 482 -27.66 -23.52 -36.08
CA GLY A 482 -28.79 -24.18 -35.43
C GLY A 482 -30.08 -23.61 -35.99
N ARG A 483 -30.32 -23.76 -37.30
CA ARG A 483 -31.65 -23.63 -37.90
C ARG A 483 -31.78 -24.61 -39.06
N GLN A 484 -32.67 -25.58 -38.86
CA GLN A 484 -33.11 -26.58 -39.83
C GLN A 484 -33.89 -25.89 -40.96
N GLY A 485 -33.72 -26.41 -42.18
CA GLY A 485 -34.22 -25.83 -43.41
C GLY A 485 -35.63 -26.26 -43.81
N ALA A 486 -36.11 -25.61 -44.87
CA ALA A 486 -37.11 -26.13 -45.79
C ALA A 486 -36.80 -25.61 -47.21
N SER A 487 -37.04 -26.50 -48.19
CA SER A 487 -36.64 -26.57 -49.60
C SER A 487 -36.81 -25.35 -50.53
N PRO A 488 -36.12 -25.32 -51.68
CA PRO A 488 -36.27 -24.30 -52.72
C PRO A 488 -37.29 -24.69 -53.80
N ALA A 489 -38.06 -23.72 -54.29
CA ALA A 489 -38.87 -23.85 -55.50
C ALA A 489 -38.64 -22.66 -56.46
N ARG A 490 -38.35 -23.07 -57.70
CA ARG A 490 -38.22 -22.45 -59.02
C ARG A 490 -38.82 -21.03 -59.29
N SER A 491 -38.11 -20.34 -60.20
CA SER A 491 -38.46 -19.14 -60.98
C SER A 491 -39.77 -19.29 -61.80
N PRO A 492 -40.42 -18.18 -62.22
CA PRO A 492 -40.20 -17.71 -63.60
C PRO A 492 -40.19 -16.17 -63.81
N ALA A 493 -39.71 -15.80 -65.00
CA ALA A 493 -39.54 -14.46 -65.56
C ALA A 493 -40.82 -13.63 -65.75
N SER A 494 -40.69 -12.30 -65.83
CA SER A 494 -41.40 -11.49 -66.86
C SER A 494 -40.79 -10.10 -67.07
N ARG A 495 -40.92 -9.64 -68.32
CA ARG A 495 -40.45 -8.39 -68.93
C ARG A 495 -41.35 -7.19 -68.59
N ARG A 496 -40.78 -5.98 -68.65
CA ARG A 496 -41.33 -4.64 -69.10
C ARG A 496 -40.60 -3.53 -68.34
N ALA A 497 -40.33 -2.32 -68.81
CA ALA A 497 -40.26 -1.64 -70.10
C ALA A 497 -39.54 -0.31 -69.81
N ARG A 498 -38.75 0.24 -70.75
CA ARG A 498 -38.20 1.63 -70.68
C ARG A 498 -39.32 2.68 -70.82
N PRO A 499 -39.06 3.97 -70.49
CA PRO A 499 -38.58 4.88 -71.54
C PRO A 499 -37.58 5.99 -71.10
N ARG A 500 -36.61 6.21 -72.00
CA ARG A 500 -36.07 7.48 -72.57
C ARG A 500 -35.96 8.76 -71.71
N ARG A 501 -34.75 9.35 -71.69
CA ARG A 501 -34.35 10.66 -72.27
C ARG A 501 -32.80 10.80 -72.14
N ARG A 502 -32.03 10.79 -73.24
CA ARG A 502 -31.47 11.94 -74.02
C ARG A 502 -30.77 12.99 -73.11
N ARG A 503 -29.59 13.55 -73.38
CA ARG A 503 -28.41 13.34 -74.27
C ARG A 503 -27.55 14.62 -74.05
N ARG A 504 -26.25 14.54 -74.32
CA ARG A 504 -25.24 15.63 -74.47
C ARG A 504 -24.54 16.03 -73.16
N ARG A 505 -23.22 16.20 -73.13
CA ARG A 505 -22.17 16.04 -74.15
C ARG A 505 -20.87 15.68 -73.44
#